data_AF-A0A3S3PUU2-F1
#
_entry.id   AF-A0A3S3PUU2-F1
#
_cell.length_a   1.000
_cell.length_b   1.000
_cell.length_c   1.000
_cell.angle_alpha   90.00
_cell.angle_beta   90.00
_cell.angle_gamma   90.00
#
_symmetry.space_group_name_H-M   'P 1'
#
loop_
_entity.id
_entity.type
_entity.pdbx_description
1 polymer ?
#
loop_
_entity_poly.entity_id
_entity_poly.type
_entity_poly.pdbx_seq_one_letter_code
_entity_poly.pdbx_strand_id
1 'polypeptide(L)'
;MWVNKVFLLDSNLTRFCCHENDAITSKRDFGGIYKKLNENVWILCIPSAECLTNVDIDYTFICSHVLKPSPLLKLHYIPLISSDVEDVEIEECTIICTHKNGIQQTIEILGEEIAYNSHNEQYRILLIKSPLVKRSTRETCEQKPMDNASINSSRLNLLLRAYSYIFLRCEQYLRNSSSRITEEIAEKTKKLGETYMLLPTYLEDAAKRFKAVIDWGIMRFRNEGCDQSEDEDGTLAICVESFVIGLAYDKIFEVVRKRCAHKDEDFYRKVQDLRCKNLTGVDFGAQSIFKDLKRKPTTDHLSKLNKKITPLEKVNCLKKTADSINNVLGEHIKSFHLPFDSPSQFESVTGDDLVAFTNFSWYLPSKNEFAYSLVTFEVAMEYIKHFEKANKNIVMDDERNQFYQSEYETRPAISQFDSQLENITEMIKASKDLPSHANDSRTQKSEEEELGEFLATLSKRQYIVGTGKQD
;
A
#
# COMPACT_ATOMS: atom_id res chain seq x y z
N MET A 1 -7.39 -9.45 5.03
CA MET A 1 -6.50 -8.70 4.12
C MET A 1 -5.09 -9.31 4.02
N TRP A 2 -4.48 -9.81 5.10
CA TRP A 2 -3.07 -10.27 5.11
C TRP A 2 -2.79 -11.72 4.67
N VAL A 3 -3.83 -12.53 4.35
CA VAL A 3 -3.70 -13.96 3.99
C VAL A 3 -2.68 -14.23 2.86
N ASN A 4 -2.49 -13.30 1.93
CA ASN A 4 -1.51 -13.44 0.84
C ASN A 4 -0.04 -13.44 1.31
N LYS A 5 0.30 -12.89 2.49
CA LYS A 5 1.67 -12.99 3.04
C LYS A 5 2.03 -14.41 3.47
N VAL A 6 1.07 -15.23 3.89
CA VAL A 6 1.31 -16.65 4.25
C VAL A 6 1.62 -17.48 3.00
N PHE A 7 0.93 -17.21 1.87
CA PHE A 7 1.29 -17.80 0.56
C PHE A 7 2.66 -17.32 0.03
N LEU A 8 3.11 -16.13 0.44
CA LEU A 8 4.47 -15.67 0.17
C LEU A 8 5.52 -16.38 1.03
N LEU A 9 5.22 -16.85 2.24
CA LEU A 9 6.17 -17.66 3.03
C LEU A 9 6.45 -19.02 2.40
N ASP A 10 5.40 -19.72 1.95
CA ASP A 10 5.48 -21.03 1.27
C ASP A 10 6.38 -20.97 0.01
N SER A 11 6.28 -19.88 -0.75
CA SER A 11 7.09 -19.61 -1.95
C SER A 11 8.44 -18.91 -1.70
N ASN A 12 8.69 -18.38 -0.49
CA ASN A 12 9.99 -17.83 -0.10
C ASN A 12 10.92 -18.90 0.48
N LEU A 13 10.42 -19.82 1.31
CA LEU A 13 11.25 -20.89 1.87
C LEU A 13 11.74 -21.88 0.81
N THR A 14 10.92 -22.18 -0.23
CA THR A 14 11.36 -22.98 -1.38
C THR A 14 12.52 -22.35 -2.18
N ARG A 15 12.87 -21.07 -1.95
CA ARG A 15 14.01 -20.40 -2.57
C ARG A 15 15.21 -20.20 -1.64
N PHE A 16 15.04 -20.16 -0.32
CA PHE A 16 16.17 -20.10 0.61
C PHE A 16 16.92 -21.44 0.70
N CYS A 17 16.25 -22.57 0.42
CA CYS A 17 16.83 -23.91 0.52
C CYS A 17 17.55 -24.40 -0.76
N CYS A 18 17.82 -23.54 -1.74
CA CYS A 18 18.38 -23.94 -3.04
C CYS A 18 19.55 -23.04 -3.47
N HIS A 19 20.79 -23.50 -3.24
CA HIS A 19 21.93 -23.08 -4.05
C HIS A 19 21.80 -23.68 -5.46
N GLU A 20 22.04 -22.89 -6.51
CA GLU A 20 21.63 -23.22 -7.88
C GLU A 20 22.44 -24.32 -8.60
N ASN A 21 23.41 -24.97 -7.94
CA ASN A 21 24.31 -25.95 -8.57
C ASN A 21 24.00 -27.45 -8.32
N ASP A 22 23.19 -27.80 -7.31
CA ASP A 22 22.86 -29.21 -7.03
C ASP A 22 21.51 -29.61 -7.65
N ALA A 23 21.58 -30.17 -8.85
CA ALA A 23 20.43 -30.75 -9.52
C ALA A 23 20.01 -32.08 -8.86
N ILE A 24 18.69 -32.25 -8.66
CA ILE A 24 18.03 -33.47 -8.16
C ILE A 24 18.27 -33.78 -6.67
N THR A 25 17.59 -33.06 -5.77
CA THR A 25 16.83 -33.71 -4.67
C THR A 25 15.75 -32.81 -4.06
N SER A 26 14.52 -33.33 -3.97
CA SER A 26 13.40 -32.83 -3.15
C SER A 26 13.09 -31.31 -3.19
N LYS A 27 12.03 -30.93 -3.92
CA LYS A 27 11.20 -29.79 -3.50
C LYS A 27 10.58 -30.15 -2.14
N ARG A 28 11.15 -29.65 -1.05
CA ARG A 28 10.64 -29.87 0.31
C ARG A 28 9.33 -29.09 0.47
N ASP A 29 8.23 -29.81 0.67
CA ASP A 29 6.91 -29.25 0.92
C ASP A 29 6.84 -28.68 2.34
N PHE A 30 7.00 -27.35 2.45
CA PHE A 30 6.84 -26.61 3.70
C PHE A 30 5.39 -26.21 3.97
N GLY A 31 4.53 -26.19 2.94
CA GLY A 31 3.09 -25.97 3.08
C GLY A 31 2.43 -26.97 4.03
N GLY A 32 2.91 -28.22 4.05
CA GLY A 32 2.53 -29.23 5.05
C GLY A 32 2.86 -28.88 6.52
N ILE A 33 3.85 -28.03 6.78
CA ILE A 33 4.13 -27.47 8.12
C ILE A 33 3.19 -26.30 8.38
N TYR A 34 3.12 -25.33 7.46
CA TYR A 34 2.29 -24.13 7.62
C TYR A 34 0.81 -24.46 7.83
N LYS A 35 0.29 -25.44 7.09
CA LYS A 35 -1.08 -25.94 7.27
C LYS A 35 -1.31 -26.41 8.72
N LYS A 36 -0.42 -27.23 9.28
CA LYS A 36 -0.54 -27.73 10.67
C LYS A 36 -0.41 -26.62 11.69
N LEU A 37 0.53 -25.69 11.50
CA LEU A 37 0.71 -24.52 12.38
C LEU A 37 -0.57 -23.68 12.46
N ASN A 38 -1.17 -23.42 11.29
CA ASN A 38 -2.41 -22.66 11.13
C ASN A 38 -3.64 -23.41 11.70
N GLU A 39 -3.74 -24.72 11.46
CA GLU A 39 -4.81 -25.59 11.99
C GLU A 39 -4.77 -25.77 13.52
N ASN A 40 -3.62 -25.62 14.15
CA ASN A 40 -3.43 -25.90 15.59
C ASN A 40 -3.00 -24.67 16.41
N VAL A 41 -3.00 -23.47 15.81
CA VAL A 41 -2.74 -22.18 16.48
C VAL A 41 -1.36 -22.17 17.20
N TRP A 42 -0.34 -22.77 16.59
CA TRP A 42 1.01 -22.86 17.16
C TRP A 42 1.83 -21.58 16.93
N ILE A 43 2.82 -21.34 17.79
CA ILE A 43 3.71 -20.18 17.66
C ILE A 43 4.81 -20.47 16.63
N LEU A 44 5.07 -19.51 15.74
CA LEU A 44 6.19 -19.55 14.80
C LEU A 44 7.32 -18.64 15.29
N CYS A 45 8.53 -19.18 15.47
CA CYS A 45 9.73 -18.37 15.70
C CYS A 45 10.48 -18.14 14.39
N ILE A 46 10.87 -16.91 14.11
CA ILE A 46 11.63 -16.51 12.91
C ILE A 46 12.94 -15.84 13.35
N PRO A 47 14.09 -16.50 13.18
CA PRO A 47 15.39 -15.90 13.50
C PRO A 47 15.73 -14.71 12.60
N SER A 48 16.42 -13.72 13.16
CA SER A 48 17.01 -12.60 12.40
C SER A 48 17.86 -13.09 11.24
N ALA A 49 17.82 -12.39 10.10
CA ALA A 49 18.63 -12.73 8.93
C ALA A 49 20.14 -12.75 9.23
N GLU A 50 20.59 -11.93 10.20
CA GLU A 50 22.00 -11.83 10.60
C GLU A 50 22.53 -13.12 11.26
N CYS A 51 21.68 -13.88 11.97
CA CYS A 51 22.08 -15.12 12.64
C CYS A 51 21.80 -16.40 11.83
N LEU A 52 21.36 -16.24 10.58
CA LEU A 52 21.14 -17.34 9.62
C LEU A 52 22.29 -17.51 8.62
N THR A 53 23.35 -16.69 8.69
CA THR A 53 24.56 -16.86 7.87
C THR A 53 25.16 -18.25 8.08
N ASN A 54 25.34 -19.01 6.99
CA ASN A 54 25.81 -20.40 6.98
C ASN A 54 24.86 -21.44 7.62
N VAL A 55 23.64 -21.09 8.03
CA VAL A 55 22.71 -22.04 8.65
C VAL A 55 21.94 -22.82 7.57
N ASP A 56 22.09 -24.14 7.56
CA ASP A 56 21.29 -25.04 6.71
C ASP A 56 19.80 -25.04 7.13
N ILE A 57 19.00 -24.19 6.47
CA ILE A 57 17.54 -24.13 6.64
C ILE A 57 16.91 -25.37 6.00
N ASP A 58 16.74 -26.44 6.77
CA ASP A 58 16.00 -27.64 6.37
C ASP A 58 14.63 -27.78 7.07
N TYR A 59 13.89 -28.81 6.70
CA TYR A 59 12.58 -29.14 7.26
C TYR A 59 12.61 -29.30 8.80
N THR A 60 13.70 -29.87 9.34
CA THR A 60 13.88 -30.09 10.78
C THR A 60 14.27 -28.79 11.49
N PHE A 61 15.04 -27.92 10.84
CA PHE A 61 15.31 -26.56 11.34
C PHE A 61 14.01 -25.75 11.43
N ILE A 62 13.16 -25.76 10.40
CA ILE A 62 11.86 -25.08 10.45
C ILE A 62 10.97 -25.70 11.54
N CYS A 63 10.90 -27.03 11.62
CA CYS A 63 10.15 -27.72 12.67
C CYS A 63 10.70 -27.49 14.09
N SER A 64 11.98 -27.16 14.27
CA SER A 64 12.52 -26.82 15.59
C SER A 64 12.18 -25.41 16.04
N HIS A 65 11.66 -24.57 15.14
CA HIS A 65 11.19 -23.21 15.39
C HIS A 65 9.66 -23.06 15.39
N VAL A 66 8.92 -24.17 15.23
CA VAL A 66 7.46 -24.22 15.42
C VAL A 66 7.16 -24.76 16.81
N LEU A 67 6.53 -23.96 17.66
CA LEU A 67 6.36 -24.21 19.08
C LEU A 67 4.90 -24.59 19.42
N LYS A 68 4.71 -25.81 19.93
CA LYS A 68 3.44 -26.31 20.48
C LYS A 68 3.34 -25.94 21.96
N PRO A 69 2.16 -25.61 22.51
CA PRO A 69 2.01 -25.49 23.96
C PRO A 69 2.33 -26.82 24.67
N SER A 70 3.03 -26.75 25.79
CA SER A 70 3.29 -27.92 26.65
C SER A 70 1.98 -28.41 27.29
N PRO A 71 1.71 -29.73 27.31
CA PRO A 71 0.52 -30.28 27.96
C PRO A 71 0.65 -30.36 29.49
N LEU A 72 1.83 -30.07 30.05
CA LEU A 72 2.13 -30.22 31.48
C LEU A 72 2.33 -28.88 32.21
N LEU A 73 2.87 -27.87 31.53
CA LEU A 73 3.29 -26.62 32.12
C LEU A 73 2.78 -25.42 31.31
N LYS A 74 2.25 -24.40 31.99
CA LYS A 74 1.74 -23.16 31.38
C LYS A 74 2.92 -22.24 31.03
N LEU A 75 2.89 -21.58 29.87
CA LEU A 75 3.97 -20.75 29.28
C LEU A 75 5.19 -21.52 28.76
N HIS A 76 5.22 -22.84 28.93
CA HIS A 76 6.21 -23.72 28.30
C HIS A 76 5.69 -24.26 26.97
N TYR A 77 6.61 -24.54 26.06
CA TYR A 77 6.36 -24.97 24.70
C TYR A 77 7.36 -26.05 24.26
N ILE A 78 6.91 -26.95 23.38
CA ILE A 78 7.71 -28.05 22.85
C ILE A 78 7.86 -27.86 21.33
N PRO A 79 9.08 -27.85 20.78
CA PRO A 79 9.30 -27.78 19.34
C PRO A 79 8.60 -28.93 18.57
N LEU A 80 8.06 -28.63 17.38
CA LEU A 80 7.37 -29.61 16.53
C LEU A 80 8.27 -30.80 16.18
N ILE A 81 9.55 -30.57 15.90
CA ILE A 81 10.64 -31.57 15.88
C ILE A 81 11.93 -30.90 16.36
N SER A 82 12.59 -31.43 17.40
CA SER A 82 13.95 -31.01 17.76
C SER A 82 14.79 -32.17 18.32
N SER A 83 16.02 -32.28 17.83
CA SER A 83 17.02 -33.20 18.38
C SER A 83 17.61 -32.68 19.69
N ASP A 84 17.70 -31.36 19.86
CA ASP A 84 18.63 -30.74 20.83
C ASP A 84 17.90 -29.97 21.94
N VAL A 85 16.83 -29.25 21.59
CA VAL A 85 15.95 -28.52 22.52
C VAL A 85 14.86 -29.48 23.01
N GLU A 86 14.61 -29.48 24.32
CA GLU A 86 13.59 -30.30 24.98
C GLU A 86 12.35 -29.48 25.32
N ASP A 87 12.56 -28.30 25.91
CA ASP A 87 11.51 -27.40 26.39
C ASP A 87 11.88 -25.94 26.11
N VAL A 88 10.86 -25.09 25.94
CA VAL A 88 10.99 -23.69 25.57
C VAL A 88 9.99 -22.84 26.38
N GLU A 89 10.49 -22.09 27.35
CA GLU A 89 9.71 -21.13 28.14
C GLU A 89 9.71 -19.75 27.46
N ILE A 90 8.60 -19.00 27.54
CA ILE A 90 8.47 -17.67 26.92
C ILE A 90 8.03 -16.64 27.97
N GLU A 91 8.98 -15.79 28.37
CA GLU A 91 8.81 -14.72 29.36
C GLU A 91 8.90 -13.34 28.65
N GLU A 92 7.78 -12.62 28.56
CA GLU A 92 7.66 -11.25 28.00
C GLU A 92 8.46 -11.01 26.69
N CYS A 93 9.70 -10.53 26.78
CA CYS A 93 10.59 -10.20 25.66
C CYS A 93 11.73 -11.24 25.44
N THR A 94 11.64 -12.42 26.05
CA THR A 94 12.68 -13.47 26.02
C THR A 94 12.09 -14.88 25.88
N ILE A 95 12.88 -15.75 25.26
CA ILE A 95 12.66 -17.19 25.16
C ILE A 95 13.80 -17.90 25.88
N ILE A 96 13.49 -18.85 26.75
CA ILE A 96 14.48 -19.69 27.44
C ILE A 96 14.37 -21.11 26.88
N CYS A 97 15.32 -21.50 26.04
CA CYS A 97 15.41 -22.87 25.51
C CYS A 97 16.21 -23.76 26.45
N THR A 98 15.58 -24.80 27.00
CA THR A 98 16.28 -25.85 27.75
C THR A 98 16.66 -26.98 26.79
N HIS A 99 17.96 -27.22 26.65
CA HIS A 99 18.51 -28.29 25.81
C HIS A 99 18.66 -29.61 26.61
N LYS A 100 18.62 -30.75 25.92
CA LYS A 100 18.66 -32.11 26.51
C LYS A 100 19.95 -32.46 27.28
N ASN A 101 20.96 -31.59 27.20
CA ASN A 101 22.20 -31.67 27.98
C ASN A 101 22.16 -30.81 29.25
N GLY A 102 21.00 -30.23 29.59
CA GLY A 102 20.81 -29.33 30.74
C GLY A 102 21.28 -27.90 30.52
N ILE A 103 21.80 -27.55 29.35
CA ILE A 103 22.19 -26.16 29.03
C ILE A 103 20.94 -25.35 28.69
N GLN A 104 20.81 -24.17 29.29
CA GLN A 104 19.79 -23.20 28.93
C GLN A 104 20.36 -22.12 28.02
N GLN A 105 19.60 -21.72 27.00
CA GLN A 105 19.91 -20.61 26.10
C GLN A 105 18.77 -19.59 26.15
N THR A 106 19.04 -18.40 26.72
CA THR A 106 18.15 -17.24 26.61
C THR A 106 18.30 -16.59 25.23
N ILE A 107 17.17 -16.23 24.62
CA ILE A 107 17.08 -15.62 23.30
C ILE A 107 16.13 -14.42 23.40
N GLU A 108 16.58 -13.27 22.92
CA GLU A 108 15.80 -12.03 22.90
C GLU A 108 14.76 -12.06 21.78
N ILE A 109 13.53 -11.68 22.10
CA ILE A 109 12.43 -11.46 21.15
C ILE A 109 12.57 -10.01 20.66
N LEU A 110 12.81 -9.86 19.36
CA LEU A 110 12.96 -8.56 18.69
C LEU A 110 11.60 -7.92 18.35
N GLY A 111 10.56 -8.74 18.18
CA GLY A 111 9.21 -8.28 17.89
C GLY A 111 8.20 -9.42 17.78
N GLU A 112 6.91 -9.06 17.74
CA GLU A 112 5.78 -9.99 17.66
C GLU A 112 4.76 -9.54 16.60
N GLU A 113 4.32 -10.46 15.75
CA GLU A 113 3.23 -10.28 14.79
C GLU A 113 2.08 -11.24 15.13
N ILE A 114 0.84 -10.75 15.12
CA ILE A 114 -0.36 -11.56 15.34
C ILE A 114 -0.97 -11.95 13.99
N ALA A 115 -1.02 -13.25 13.73
CA ALA A 115 -1.63 -13.84 12.55
C ALA A 115 -2.95 -14.57 12.90
N TYR A 116 -3.75 -14.86 11.88
CA TYR A 116 -5.10 -15.44 12.03
C TYR A 116 -5.23 -16.66 11.12
N ASN A 117 -5.83 -17.74 11.62
CA ASN A 117 -6.10 -18.94 10.83
C ASN A 117 -7.43 -18.85 10.04
N SER A 118 -7.80 -19.95 9.36
CA SER A 118 -9.04 -20.06 8.58
C SER A 118 -10.33 -19.94 9.39
N HIS A 119 -10.26 -20.06 10.72
CA HIS A 119 -11.38 -19.89 11.65
C HIS A 119 -11.35 -18.53 12.38
N ASN A 120 -10.40 -17.66 12.02
CA ASN A 120 -10.05 -16.39 12.68
C ASN A 120 -9.49 -16.54 14.11
N GLU A 121 -8.91 -17.70 14.45
CA GLU A 121 -8.18 -17.90 15.70
C GLU A 121 -6.79 -17.26 15.60
N GLN A 122 -6.37 -16.53 16.65
CA GLN A 122 -5.12 -15.77 16.69
C GLN A 122 -3.92 -16.66 17.08
N TYR A 123 -2.84 -16.62 16.30
CA TYR A 123 -1.54 -17.19 16.67
C TYR A 123 -0.41 -16.15 16.59
N ARG A 124 0.66 -16.39 17.36
CA ARG A 124 1.81 -15.48 17.50
C ARG A 124 2.93 -15.89 16.53
N ILE A 125 3.54 -14.91 15.89
CA ILE A 125 4.81 -15.04 15.17
C ILE A 125 5.84 -14.19 15.91
N LEU A 126 6.92 -14.80 16.37
CA LEU A 126 7.97 -14.15 17.16
C LEU A 126 9.23 -13.96 16.30
N LEU A 127 9.68 -12.72 16.15
CA LEU A 127 10.98 -12.39 15.56
C LEU A 127 12.04 -12.52 16.65
N ILE A 128 13.06 -13.36 16.46
CA ILE A 128 14.01 -13.74 17.53
C ILE A 128 15.47 -13.52 17.13
N LYS A 129 16.30 -13.13 18.09
CA LYS A 129 17.68 -12.67 17.86
C LYS A 129 18.65 -13.76 17.40
N SER A 130 18.42 -15.01 17.79
CA SER A 130 19.23 -16.18 17.40
C SER A 130 18.33 -17.41 17.23
N PRO A 131 18.69 -18.40 16.40
CA PRO A 131 17.90 -19.62 16.27
C PRO A 131 17.78 -20.40 17.58
N LEU A 132 16.64 -21.07 17.79
CA LEU A 132 16.39 -21.96 18.92
C LEU A 132 17.35 -23.16 18.91
N VAL A 133 17.72 -23.62 17.71
CA VAL A 133 18.70 -24.70 17.50
C VAL A 133 19.91 -24.16 16.74
N LYS A 134 21.02 -23.98 17.46
CA LYS A 134 22.33 -23.71 16.87
C LYS A 134 22.95 -25.02 16.39
N ARG A 135 22.66 -25.41 15.15
CA ARG A 135 23.45 -26.46 14.49
C ARG A 135 24.87 -25.96 14.30
N SER A 136 25.84 -26.70 14.84
CA SER A 136 27.24 -26.49 14.47
C SER A 136 27.41 -26.84 12.99
N THR A 137 27.62 -25.84 12.14
CA THR A 137 28.15 -26.06 10.80
C THR A 137 29.48 -26.79 10.93
N ARG A 138 29.64 -27.90 10.19
CA ARG A 138 30.85 -28.74 10.12
C ARG A 138 32.12 -27.91 10.36
N GLU A 139 32.86 -28.24 11.42
CA GLU A 139 34.02 -27.52 11.96
C GLU A 139 34.89 -26.84 10.88
N THR A 140 34.54 -25.60 10.55
CA THR A 140 35.14 -24.86 9.44
C THR A 140 36.45 -24.23 9.90
N CYS A 141 37.52 -25.01 9.72
CA CYS A 141 38.95 -24.67 9.81
C CYS A 141 39.23 -23.16 9.96
N GLU A 142 39.76 -22.78 11.13
CA GLU A 142 40.04 -21.43 11.64
C GLU A 142 40.20 -20.32 10.58
N GLN A 143 39.08 -19.80 10.05
CA GLN A 143 39.12 -18.64 9.18
C GLN A 143 39.28 -17.37 10.02
N LYS A 144 40.35 -16.63 9.74
CA LYS A 144 40.58 -15.29 10.27
C LYS A 144 39.36 -14.40 10.00
N PRO A 145 39.06 -13.42 10.86
CA PRO A 145 37.95 -12.50 10.63
C PRO A 145 38.13 -11.79 9.28
N MET A 146 37.28 -12.12 8.31
CA MET A 146 37.14 -11.37 7.06
C MET A 146 36.28 -10.14 7.30
N ASP A 147 36.64 -9.03 6.67
CA ASP A 147 35.93 -7.76 6.82
C ASP A 147 34.54 -7.82 6.17
N ASN A 148 33.53 -8.11 7.00
CA ASN A 148 32.09 -8.13 6.62
C ASN A 148 31.60 -6.80 6.00
N ALA A 149 32.38 -5.72 6.08
CA ALA A 149 32.15 -4.48 5.35
C ALA A 149 32.09 -4.68 3.81
N SER A 150 32.79 -5.68 3.26
CA SER A 150 32.87 -5.89 1.81
C SER A 150 31.52 -6.27 1.17
N ILE A 151 30.77 -7.19 1.78
CA ILE A 151 29.53 -7.74 1.21
C ILE A 151 28.37 -6.72 1.28
N ASN A 152 28.35 -5.86 2.30
CA ASN A 152 27.39 -4.76 2.37
C ASN A 152 27.73 -3.63 1.38
N SER A 153 29.01 -3.46 1.02
CA SER A 153 29.46 -2.43 0.07
C SER A 153 28.92 -2.67 -1.35
N SER A 154 28.92 -3.90 -1.86
CA SER A 154 28.39 -4.19 -3.21
C SER A 154 26.89 -3.90 -3.31
N ARG A 155 26.08 -4.30 -2.33
CA ARG A 155 24.63 -4.05 -2.32
C ARG A 155 24.27 -2.57 -2.15
N LEU A 156 25.06 -1.82 -1.37
CA LEU A 156 24.96 -0.35 -1.33
C LEU A 156 25.33 0.30 -2.66
N ASN A 157 26.37 -0.21 -3.34
CA ASN A 157 26.72 0.24 -4.69
C ASN A 157 25.62 -0.06 -5.71
N LEU A 158 24.91 -1.20 -5.62
CA LEU A 158 23.73 -1.45 -6.45
C LEU A 158 22.65 -0.39 -6.23
N LEU A 159 22.29 -0.08 -4.98
CA LEU A 159 21.30 0.96 -4.68
C LEU A 159 21.74 2.34 -5.19
N LEU A 160 23.02 2.70 -5.01
CA LEU A 160 23.60 3.95 -5.51
C LEU A 160 23.61 4.04 -7.05
N ARG A 161 23.89 2.92 -7.75
CA ARG A 161 23.75 2.82 -9.21
C ARG A 161 22.29 2.92 -9.65
N ALA A 162 21.38 2.21 -8.96
CA ALA A 162 19.94 2.16 -9.23
C ALA A 162 19.25 3.53 -9.05
N TYR A 163 19.68 4.34 -8.08
CA TYR A 163 19.23 5.73 -7.96
C TYR A 163 19.53 6.59 -9.19
N SER A 164 20.44 6.13 -10.07
CA SER A 164 20.94 6.84 -11.24
C SER A 164 20.45 6.31 -12.59
N TYR A 165 19.71 5.19 -12.64
CA TYR A 165 19.15 4.61 -13.87
C TYR A 165 17.99 5.45 -14.44
N ILE A 166 18.38 6.57 -15.03
CA ILE A 166 17.59 7.40 -15.96
C ILE A 166 17.62 6.71 -17.33
N PHE A 167 16.56 6.83 -18.14
CA PHE A 167 16.45 6.22 -19.48
C PHE A 167 17.74 6.33 -20.32
N LEU A 168 18.32 7.54 -20.42
CA LEU A 168 19.56 7.82 -21.17
C LEU A 168 20.80 7.06 -20.66
N ARG A 169 20.87 6.77 -19.35
CA ARG A 169 21.96 5.99 -18.74
C ARG A 169 21.78 4.50 -18.98
N CYS A 170 20.55 4.01 -19.02
CA CYS A 170 20.25 2.64 -19.43
C CYS A 170 20.59 2.44 -20.92
N GLU A 171 20.22 3.38 -21.80
CA GLU A 171 20.66 3.34 -23.21
C GLU A 171 22.19 3.36 -23.32
N GLN A 172 22.88 4.27 -22.63
CA GLN A 172 24.35 4.37 -22.67
C GLN A 172 25.02 3.07 -22.18
N TYR A 173 24.53 2.46 -21.10
CA TYR A 173 25.03 1.18 -20.60
C TYR A 173 24.89 0.08 -21.66
N LEU A 174 23.67 -0.11 -22.21
CA LEU A 174 23.41 -1.15 -23.22
C LEU A 174 24.24 -0.92 -24.50
N ARG A 175 24.39 0.32 -24.96
CA ARG A 175 25.23 0.67 -26.12
C ARG A 175 26.71 0.38 -25.89
N ASN A 176 27.21 0.56 -24.67
CA ASN A 176 28.57 0.22 -24.29
C ASN A 176 28.78 -1.31 -24.25
N SER A 177 27.78 -2.09 -23.81
CA SER A 177 27.84 -3.56 -23.79
C SER A 177 27.73 -4.19 -25.19
N SER A 178 26.75 -3.76 -26.01
CA SER A 178 26.61 -4.13 -27.43
C SER A 178 25.67 -3.16 -28.13
N SER A 179 26.23 -2.25 -28.92
CA SER A 179 25.46 -1.30 -29.75
C SER A 179 24.51 -2.01 -30.70
N ARG A 180 24.96 -3.13 -31.32
CA ARG A 180 24.15 -3.95 -32.24
C ARG A 180 22.90 -4.50 -31.56
N ILE A 181 23.02 -5.16 -30.40
CA ILE A 181 21.84 -5.68 -29.70
C ILE A 181 20.92 -4.52 -29.30
N THR A 182 21.46 -3.40 -28.84
CA THR A 182 20.67 -2.21 -28.46
C THR A 182 19.85 -1.68 -29.64
N GLU A 183 20.42 -1.67 -30.85
CA GLU A 183 19.74 -1.26 -32.08
C GLU A 183 18.70 -2.28 -32.56
N GLU A 184 18.98 -3.59 -32.46
CA GLU A 184 17.99 -4.64 -32.72
C GLU A 184 16.79 -4.58 -31.74
N ILE A 185 17.04 -4.27 -30.46
CA ILE A 185 15.98 -4.04 -29.45
C ILE A 185 15.16 -2.80 -29.82
N ALA A 186 15.80 -1.72 -30.23
CA ALA A 186 15.13 -0.49 -30.63
C ALA A 186 14.26 -0.71 -31.89
N GLU A 187 14.76 -1.42 -32.91
CA GLU A 187 13.99 -1.76 -34.11
C GLU A 187 12.77 -2.64 -33.75
N LYS A 188 12.95 -3.68 -32.93
CA LYS A 188 11.84 -4.54 -32.48
C LYS A 188 10.80 -3.78 -31.67
N THR A 189 11.23 -2.89 -30.78
CA THR A 189 10.33 -2.07 -29.95
C THR A 189 9.54 -1.09 -30.81
N LYS A 190 10.19 -0.43 -31.77
CA LYS A 190 9.55 0.44 -32.76
C LYS A 190 8.53 -0.34 -33.60
N LYS A 191 8.95 -1.46 -34.20
CA LYS A 191 8.11 -2.31 -35.06
C LYS A 191 6.91 -2.88 -34.30
N LEU A 192 7.08 -3.27 -33.03
CA LEU A 192 5.96 -3.64 -32.15
C LEU A 192 5.00 -2.46 -31.97
N GLY A 193 5.50 -1.27 -31.63
CA GLY A 193 4.69 -0.06 -31.48
C GLY A 193 4.07 0.50 -32.78
N GLU A 194 4.49 0.02 -33.96
CA GLU A 194 3.91 0.34 -35.26
C GLU A 194 2.88 -0.71 -35.71
N THR A 195 3.09 -1.99 -35.38
CA THR A 195 2.21 -3.10 -35.80
C THR A 195 1.13 -3.47 -34.79
N TYR A 196 1.31 -3.13 -33.51
CA TYR A 196 0.37 -3.46 -32.46
C TYR A 196 -0.45 -2.24 -32.02
N MET A 197 -1.76 -2.31 -32.25
CA MET A 197 -2.70 -1.27 -31.84
C MET A 197 -2.92 -1.32 -30.31
N LEU A 198 -2.32 -0.38 -29.59
CA LEU A 198 -2.48 -0.25 -28.14
C LEU A 198 -3.88 0.27 -27.79
N LEU A 199 -4.67 -0.54 -27.09
CA LEU A 199 -6.03 -0.22 -26.65
C LEU A 199 -6.17 -0.38 -25.12
N PRO A 200 -7.02 0.42 -24.44
CA PRO A 200 -7.18 0.37 -22.98
C PRO A 200 -7.53 -1.03 -22.44
N THR A 201 -8.35 -1.79 -23.16
CA THR A 201 -8.80 -3.14 -22.82
C THR A 201 -7.78 -4.25 -23.10
N TYR A 202 -6.63 -3.92 -23.70
CA TYR A 202 -5.60 -4.88 -24.13
C TYR A 202 -4.21 -4.56 -23.54
N LEU A 203 -4.11 -3.70 -22.52
CA LEU A 203 -2.83 -3.38 -21.87
C LEU A 203 -2.12 -4.62 -21.30
N GLU A 204 -2.87 -5.63 -20.86
CA GLU A 204 -2.37 -6.91 -20.34
C GLU A 204 -1.77 -7.82 -21.43
N ASP A 205 -2.16 -7.63 -22.70
CA ASP A 205 -1.53 -8.30 -23.86
C ASP A 205 -0.36 -7.45 -24.39
N ALA A 206 -0.49 -6.12 -24.38
CA ALA A 206 0.62 -5.20 -24.65
C ALA A 206 1.81 -5.44 -23.71
N ALA A 207 1.54 -5.54 -22.40
CA ALA A 207 2.49 -5.86 -21.35
C ALA A 207 3.28 -7.14 -21.67
N LYS A 208 2.59 -8.23 -22.02
CA LYS A 208 3.22 -9.51 -22.41
C LYS A 208 4.11 -9.36 -23.64
N ARG A 209 3.71 -8.56 -24.63
CA ARG A 209 4.49 -8.33 -25.86
C ARG A 209 5.73 -7.48 -25.62
N PHE A 210 5.65 -6.42 -24.82
CA PHE A 210 6.84 -5.65 -24.43
C PHE A 210 7.76 -6.48 -23.54
N LYS A 211 7.23 -7.28 -22.60
CA LYS A 211 8.05 -8.21 -21.82
C LYS A 211 8.78 -9.21 -22.73
N ALA A 212 8.12 -9.77 -23.75
CA ALA A 212 8.77 -10.68 -24.69
C ALA A 212 9.93 -10.04 -25.49
N VAL A 213 9.86 -8.74 -25.79
CA VAL A 213 11.01 -7.99 -26.38
C VAL A 213 12.14 -7.83 -25.36
N ILE A 214 11.81 -7.60 -24.08
CA ILE A 214 12.78 -7.47 -22.99
C ILE A 214 13.46 -8.81 -22.68
N ASP A 215 12.69 -9.91 -22.52
CA ASP A 215 13.20 -11.28 -22.36
C ASP A 215 14.18 -11.63 -23.49
N TRP A 216 13.80 -11.35 -24.74
CA TRP A 216 14.64 -11.57 -25.92
C TRP A 216 15.93 -10.74 -25.88
N GLY A 217 15.85 -9.47 -25.47
CA GLY A 217 17.01 -8.58 -25.33
C GLY A 217 18.00 -9.05 -24.27
N ILE A 218 17.51 -9.40 -23.08
CA ILE A 218 18.33 -9.93 -21.98
C ILE A 218 19.04 -11.22 -22.41
N MET A 219 18.31 -12.14 -23.04
CA MET A 219 18.87 -13.38 -23.59
C MET A 219 19.95 -13.10 -24.63
N ARG A 220 19.78 -12.07 -25.48
CA ARG A 220 20.77 -11.70 -26.50
C ARG A 220 22.08 -11.21 -25.90
N PHE A 221 22.04 -10.28 -24.94
CA PHE A 221 23.24 -9.80 -24.25
C PHE A 221 24.00 -10.94 -23.54
N ARG A 222 23.27 -11.80 -22.83
CA ARG A 222 23.88 -12.97 -22.14
C ARG A 222 24.49 -13.99 -23.12
N ASN A 223 23.95 -14.11 -24.34
CA ASN A 223 24.48 -15.00 -25.38
C ASN A 223 25.66 -14.41 -26.18
N GLU A 224 25.84 -13.09 -26.23
CA GLU A 224 27.01 -12.45 -26.87
C GLU A 224 28.24 -12.38 -25.95
N GLY A 225 28.18 -12.97 -24.75
CA GLY A 225 29.30 -12.98 -23.81
C GLY A 225 29.43 -11.69 -23.01
N CYS A 226 28.35 -10.91 -22.85
CA CYS A 226 28.29 -9.89 -21.80
C CYS A 226 28.52 -10.58 -20.45
N ASP A 227 29.54 -10.13 -19.70
CA ASP A 227 30.12 -10.92 -18.62
C ASP A 227 29.08 -11.24 -17.53
N GLN A 228 28.85 -12.54 -17.33
CA GLN A 228 27.79 -13.00 -16.41
C GLN A 228 28.15 -12.70 -14.94
N SER A 229 29.43 -12.46 -14.64
CA SER A 229 29.88 -12.00 -13.32
C SER A 229 29.52 -10.54 -13.00
N GLU A 230 29.14 -9.71 -13.99
CA GLU A 230 28.68 -8.34 -13.75
C GLU A 230 27.14 -8.20 -13.66
N ASP A 231 26.37 -9.26 -13.98
CA ASP A 231 24.90 -9.26 -13.95
C ASP A 231 24.30 -10.02 -12.74
N GLU A 232 25.11 -10.30 -11.70
CA GLU A 232 24.65 -10.91 -10.44
C GLU A 232 23.46 -10.15 -9.81
N ASP A 233 23.48 -8.82 -9.91
CA ASP A 233 22.43 -7.92 -9.41
C ASP A 233 21.21 -7.76 -10.35
N GLY A 234 21.22 -8.38 -11.54
CA GLY A 234 20.18 -8.22 -12.56
C GLY A 234 20.14 -6.83 -13.22
N THR A 235 21.25 -6.08 -13.15
CA THR A 235 21.36 -4.73 -13.73
C THR A 235 21.04 -4.71 -15.24
N LEU A 236 21.45 -5.73 -15.99
CA LEU A 236 21.13 -5.86 -17.42
C LEU A 236 19.62 -5.87 -17.66
N ALA A 237 18.88 -6.65 -16.87
CA ALA A 237 17.44 -6.80 -17.01
C ALA A 237 16.70 -5.48 -16.72
N ILE A 238 17.12 -4.76 -15.68
CA ILE A 238 16.60 -3.44 -15.31
C ILE A 238 16.89 -2.40 -16.42
N CYS A 239 18.09 -2.45 -17.02
CA CYS A 239 18.45 -1.58 -18.14
C CYS A 239 17.64 -1.86 -19.41
N VAL A 240 17.46 -3.14 -19.80
CA VAL A 240 16.65 -3.51 -20.98
C VAL A 240 15.18 -3.17 -20.78
N GLU A 241 14.60 -3.41 -19.59
CA GLU A 241 13.22 -2.99 -19.27
C GLU A 241 13.08 -1.46 -19.41
N SER A 242 13.97 -0.71 -18.77
CA SER A 242 13.98 0.76 -18.80
C SER A 242 14.11 1.30 -20.22
N PHE A 243 14.92 0.67 -21.07
CA PHE A 243 15.11 1.07 -22.46
C PHE A 243 13.89 0.76 -23.34
N VAL A 244 13.36 -0.47 -23.29
CA VAL A 244 12.19 -0.87 -24.10
C VAL A 244 10.94 -0.07 -23.71
N ILE A 245 10.65 0.08 -22.42
CA ILE A 245 9.49 0.85 -21.96
C ILE A 245 9.71 2.35 -22.20
N GLY A 246 10.95 2.84 -22.12
CA GLY A 246 11.28 4.23 -22.45
C GLY A 246 11.02 4.59 -23.92
N LEU A 247 11.45 3.74 -24.86
CA LEU A 247 11.18 3.91 -26.29
C LEU A 247 9.68 3.83 -26.65
N ALA A 248 8.90 3.11 -25.84
CA ALA A 248 7.46 2.93 -26.05
C ALA A 248 6.58 3.88 -25.20
N TYR A 249 7.19 4.74 -24.37
CA TYR A 249 6.50 5.40 -23.26
C TYR A 249 5.28 6.20 -23.67
N ASP A 250 5.40 7.12 -24.64
CA ASP A 250 4.29 8.01 -24.99
C ASP A 250 3.04 7.23 -25.44
N LYS A 251 3.24 6.17 -26.23
CA LYS A 251 2.15 5.31 -26.72
C LYS A 251 1.53 4.47 -25.59
N ILE A 252 2.35 3.86 -24.72
CA ILE A 252 1.83 3.08 -23.57
C ILE A 252 1.11 4.02 -22.60
N PHE A 253 1.74 5.14 -22.23
CA PHE A 253 1.25 6.06 -21.20
C PHE A 253 0.03 6.85 -21.64
N GLU A 254 -0.14 7.17 -22.92
CA GLU A 254 -1.40 7.73 -23.43
C GLU A 254 -2.58 6.75 -23.21
N VAL A 255 -2.37 5.46 -23.47
CA VAL A 255 -3.41 4.43 -23.35
C VAL A 255 -3.68 4.06 -21.88
N VAL A 256 -2.64 4.00 -21.04
CA VAL A 256 -2.78 3.90 -19.57
C VAL A 256 -3.59 5.08 -19.03
N ARG A 257 -3.24 6.33 -19.42
CA ARG A 257 -3.96 7.55 -19.00
C ARG A 257 -5.44 7.50 -19.44
N LYS A 258 -5.72 7.06 -20.67
CA LYS A 258 -7.11 6.87 -21.15
C LYS A 258 -7.88 5.81 -20.35
N ARG A 259 -7.22 4.73 -19.89
CA ARG A 259 -7.84 3.69 -19.04
C ARG A 259 -8.08 4.19 -17.60
N CYS A 260 -7.17 4.99 -17.07
CA CYS A 260 -7.20 5.46 -15.68
C CYS A 260 -8.00 6.76 -15.47
N ALA A 261 -8.21 7.58 -16.50
CA ALA A 261 -8.78 8.93 -16.42
C ALA A 261 -9.99 9.09 -15.49
N HIS A 262 -10.97 8.16 -15.49
CA HIS A 262 -12.11 8.23 -14.57
C HIS A 262 -11.68 8.06 -13.11
N LYS A 263 -10.80 7.10 -12.81
CA LYS A 263 -10.27 6.86 -11.46
C LYS A 263 -9.35 8.00 -11.01
N ASP A 264 -8.58 8.56 -11.94
CA ASP A 264 -7.69 9.70 -11.68
C ASP A 264 -8.53 10.95 -11.33
N GLU A 265 -9.64 11.19 -12.03
CA GLU A 265 -10.60 12.27 -11.75
C GLU A 265 -11.38 12.03 -10.45
N ASP A 266 -11.86 10.82 -10.18
CA ASP A 266 -12.50 10.46 -8.90
C ASP A 266 -11.56 10.73 -7.72
N PHE A 267 -10.31 10.28 -7.85
CA PHE A 267 -9.28 10.48 -6.83
C PHE A 267 -8.92 11.97 -6.66
N TYR A 268 -8.75 12.70 -7.77
CA TYR A 268 -8.47 14.14 -7.74
C TYR A 268 -9.59 14.93 -7.05
N ARG A 269 -10.85 14.64 -7.38
CA ARG A 269 -12.03 15.24 -6.72
C ARG A 269 -12.03 14.91 -5.24
N LYS A 270 -11.70 13.68 -4.84
CA LYS A 270 -11.62 13.31 -3.41
C LYS A 270 -10.50 14.03 -2.67
N VAL A 271 -9.35 14.24 -3.31
CA VAL A 271 -8.25 15.03 -2.73
C VAL A 271 -8.63 16.51 -2.57
N GLN A 272 -9.40 17.11 -3.49
CA GLN A 272 -9.88 18.49 -3.29
C GLN A 272 -10.92 18.59 -2.17
N ASP A 273 -11.84 17.64 -2.05
CA ASP A 273 -12.81 17.56 -0.95
C ASP A 273 -12.12 17.51 0.43
N LEU A 274 -11.20 16.56 0.63
CA LEU A 274 -10.43 16.45 1.89
C LEU A 274 -9.56 17.69 2.15
N ARG A 275 -9.11 18.38 1.10
CA ARG A 275 -8.34 19.63 1.23
C ARG A 275 -9.21 20.81 1.70
N CYS A 276 -10.49 20.87 1.30
CA CYS A 276 -11.43 21.90 1.76
C CYS A 276 -11.76 21.74 3.25
N LYS A 277 -11.73 20.51 3.78
CA LYS A 277 -11.98 20.16 5.18
C LYS A 277 -10.84 20.53 6.16
N ASN A 278 -9.82 21.29 5.71
CA ASN A 278 -8.69 21.81 6.50
C ASN A 278 -7.91 20.80 7.37
N LEU A 279 -7.98 19.52 7.03
CA LEU A 279 -7.50 18.40 7.85
C LEU A 279 -6.00 18.51 8.22
N THR A 280 -5.70 18.16 9.47
CA THR A 280 -4.36 18.04 10.04
C THR A 280 -3.85 16.60 9.91
N GLY A 281 -2.55 16.35 10.19
CA GLY A 281 -2.01 14.99 10.17
C GLY A 281 -2.69 14.05 11.19
N VAL A 282 -3.18 14.58 12.31
CA VAL A 282 -3.85 13.80 13.37
C VAL A 282 -5.18 13.24 12.87
N ASP A 283 -5.86 13.94 11.97
CA ASP A 283 -7.15 13.50 11.37
C ASP A 283 -6.96 12.37 10.34
N PHE A 284 -5.72 12.10 9.91
CA PHE A 284 -5.29 10.90 9.17
C PHE A 284 -4.69 9.83 10.10
N GLY A 285 -4.81 9.97 11.43
CA GLY A 285 -4.31 9.03 12.42
C GLY A 285 -2.85 9.21 12.84
N ALA A 286 -2.16 10.30 12.44
CA ALA A 286 -0.81 10.56 12.93
C ALA A 286 -0.80 10.90 14.43
N GLN A 287 0.25 10.48 15.14
CA GLN A 287 0.41 10.78 16.56
C GLN A 287 0.47 12.30 16.81
N SER A 288 -0.04 12.74 17.97
CA SER A 288 -0.13 14.16 18.34
C SER A 288 1.21 14.90 18.36
N ILE A 289 2.33 14.20 18.57
CA ILE A 289 3.70 14.76 18.48
C ILE A 289 4.03 15.32 17.08
N PHE A 290 3.34 14.86 16.03
CA PHE A 290 3.48 15.34 14.65
C PHE A 290 2.47 16.44 14.28
N LYS A 291 1.62 16.91 15.20
CA LYS A 291 0.62 17.96 14.93
C LYS A 291 1.27 19.25 14.43
N ASP A 292 2.37 19.64 15.07
CA ASP A 292 3.11 20.87 14.74
C ASP A 292 4.24 20.65 13.72
N LEU A 293 4.25 19.50 13.02
CA LEU A 293 5.21 19.17 11.97
C LEU A 293 5.05 20.15 10.79
N LYS A 294 5.95 21.13 10.73
CA LYS A 294 5.97 22.13 9.65
C LYS A 294 6.07 21.42 8.30
N ARG A 295 5.13 21.72 7.39
CA ARG A 295 5.08 21.21 6.01
C ARG A 295 6.30 21.69 5.19
N LYS A 296 7.47 21.06 5.40
CA LYS A 296 8.61 21.12 4.48
C LYS A 296 8.17 20.55 3.11
N PRO A 297 8.72 21.02 1.98
CA PRO A 297 8.31 20.60 0.65
C PRO A 297 8.84 19.19 0.29
N THR A 298 8.39 18.15 0.98
CA THR A 298 8.73 16.74 0.68
C THR A 298 8.16 16.29 -0.67
N THR A 299 7.09 16.95 -1.14
CA THR A 299 6.43 16.73 -2.44
C THR A 299 7.26 17.18 -3.65
N ASP A 300 8.43 17.78 -3.43
CA ASP A 300 9.33 18.21 -4.51
C ASP A 300 9.76 17.06 -5.43
N HIS A 301 9.85 15.84 -4.92
CA HIS A 301 10.10 14.65 -5.74
C HIS A 301 8.83 14.19 -6.46
N LEU A 302 7.69 14.12 -5.76
CA LEU A 302 6.40 13.72 -6.32
C LEU A 302 5.95 14.60 -7.51
N SER A 303 6.19 15.92 -7.45
CA SER A 303 5.91 16.86 -8.55
C SER A 303 6.65 16.53 -9.87
N LYS A 304 7.73 15.75 -9.80
CA LYS A 304 8.58 15.35 -10.92
C LYS A 304 8.17 13.98 -11.52
N LEU A 305 7.23 13.24 -10.88
CA LEU A 305 6.77 11.90 -11.29
C LEU A 305 6.20 11.85 -12.72
N ASN A 306 5.45 12.89 -13.11
CA ASN A 306 4.87 13.00 -14.46
C ASN A 306 5.91 13.32 -15.55
N LYS A 307 7.11 13.78 -15.16
CA LYS A 307 8.26 14.03 -16.05
C LYS A 307 9.20 12.82 -16.15
N LYS A 308 8.86 11.69 -15.51
CA LYS A 308 9.58 10.43 -15.61
C LYS A 308 8.99 9.55 -16.68
N ILE A 309 9.85 8.81 -17.37
CA ILE A 309 9.55 8.02 -18.56
C ILE A 309 9.49 6.54 -18.18
N THR A 310 10.49 6.02 -17.47
CA THR A 310 10.53 4.58 -17.14
C THR A 310 9.74 4.27 -15.85
N PRO A 311 9.29 3.01 -15.65
CA PRO A 311 8.74 2.58 -14.38
C PRO A 311 9.75 2.79 -13.23
N LEU A 312 10.98 2.32 -13.40
CA LEU A 312 12.05 2.48 -12.40
C LEU A 312 12.24 3.94 -11.97
N GLU A 313 12.30 4.88 -12.91
CA GLU A 313 12.41 6.32 -12.61
C GLU A 313 11.23 6.82 -11.77
N LYS A 314 10.03 6.30 -11.99
CA LYS A 314 8.80 6.67 -11.27
C LYS A 314 8.78 6.08 -9.84
N VAL A 315 9.18 4.83 -9.60
CA VAL A 315 9.32 4.32 -8.20
C VAL A 315 10.43 5.05 -7.46
N ASN A 316 11.56 5.30 -8.12
CA ASN A 316 12.67 6.09 -7.56
C ASN A 316 12.20 7.51 -7.17
N CYS A 317 11.21 8.06 -7.87
CA CYS A 317 10.53 9.31 -7.52
C CYS A 317 9.65 9.19 -6.25
N LEU A 318 8.87 8.10 -6.11
CA LEU A 318 8.07 7.86 -4.89
C LEU A 318 8.96 7.54 -3.68
N LYS A 319 9.96 6.68 -3.85
CA LYS A 319 10.96 6.34 -2.83
C LYS A 319 11.62 7.61 -2.28
N LYS A 320 12.15 8.49 -3.14
CA LYS A 320 12.73 9.77 -2.69
C LYS A 320 11.72 10.72 -2.04
N THR A 321 10.42 10.54 -2.29
CA THR A 321 9.35 11.25 -1.56
C THR A 321 9.17 10.65 -0.16
N ALA A 322 9.11 9.31 -0.03
CA ALA A 322 9.03 8.60 1.24
C ALA A 322 10.30 8.82 2.10
N ASP A 323 11.50 8.69 1.52
CA ASP A 323 12.78 9.02 2.16
C ASP A 323 12.76 10.47 2.67
N SER A 324 12.25 11.42 1.89
CA SER A 324 12.14 12.83 2.30
C SER A 324 11.18 13.03 3.48
N ILE A 325 10.04 12.33 3.49
CA ILE A 325 9.08 12.32 4.61
C ILE A 325 9.75 11.71 5.86
N ASN A 326 10.37 10.54 5.74
CA ASN A 326 11.02 9.83 6.86
C ASN A 326 12.18 10.63 7.46
N ASN A 327 12.98 11.32 6.63
CA ASN A 327 14.01 12.24 7.12
C ASN A 327 13.41 13.42 7.90
N VAL A 328 12.32 14.03 7.42
CA VAL A 328 11.66 15.16 8.10
C VAL A 328 10.99 14.72 9.41
N LEU A 329 10.40 13.52 9.46
CA LEU A 329 9.90 12.92 10.70
C LEU A 329 11.03 12.64 11.69
N GLY A 330 12.14 12.05 11.22
CA GLY A 330 13.32 11.75 12.05
C GLY A 330 14.02 12.99 12.61
N GLU A 331 14.11 14.07 11.84
CA GLU A 331 14.57 15.39 12.33
C GLU A 331 13.64 15.93 13.43
N HIS A 332 12.32 15.84 13.23
CA HIS A 332 11.32 16.33 14.17
C HIS A 332 11.36 15.56 15.50
N ILE A 333 11.44 14.22 15.43
CA ILE A 333 11.63 13.36 16.63
C ILE A 333 12.92 13.73 17.38
N LYS A 334 14.05 13.90 16.67
CA LYS A 334 15.32 14.32 17.28
C LYS A 334 15.23 15.69 17.96
N SER A 335 14.44 16.61 17.39
CA SER A 335 14.28 17.96 17.95
C SER A 335 13.53 18.02 19.28
N PHE A 336 12.77 16.97 19.64
CA PHE A 336 12.02 16.93 20.89
C PHE A 336 12.85 16.66 22.15
N HIS A 337 14.12 16.25 22.03
CA HIS A 337 15.09 16.08 23.14
C HIS A 337 14.45 15.54 24.44
N LEU A 338 13.85 14.34 24.38
CA LEU A 338 13.39 13.64 25.58
C LEU A 338 14.58 13.42 26.53
N PRO A 339 14.44 13.69 27.85
CA PRO A 339 15.53 13.61 28.83
C PRO A 339 15.86 12.17 29.25
N PHE A 340 15.68 11.22 28.35
CA PHE A 340 15.91 9.80 28.57
C PHE A 340 16.96 9.30 27.58
N ASP A 341 18.22 9.32 28.03
CA ASP A 341 19.35 8.75 27.30
C ASP A 341 19.27 7.20 27.28
N SER A 342 18.44 6.66 26.40
CA SER A 342 18.51 5.26 25.98
C SER A 342 18.34 5.15 24.45
N PRO A 343 19.31 4.59 23.72
CA PRO A 343 19.28 4.54 22.25
C PRO A 343 18.44 3.35 21.76
N SER A 344 17.14 3.35 22.03
CA SER A 344 16.20 2.43 21.38
C SER A 344 15.93 2.87 19.93
N GLN A 345 15.92 1.90 19.02
CA GLN A 345 15.79 2.14 17.59
C GLN A 345 14.31 2.37 17.24
N PHE A 346 14.00 3.52 16.61
CA PHE A 346 12.68 3.76 16.02
C PHE A 346 12.62 3.17 14.61
N GLU A 347 11.85 2.10 14.45
CA GLU A 347 11.56 1.50 13.13
C GLU A 347 10.63 2.40 12.30
N SER A 348 10.86 2.48 10.99
CA SER A 348 10.10 3.36 10.09
C SER A 348 8.86 2.67 9.51
N VAL A 349 7.67 3.23 9.76
CA VAL A 349 6.40 2.78 9.18
C VAL A 349 6.11 3.48 7.85
N THR A 350 5.75 2.73 6.81
CA THR A 350 5.40 3.20 5.45
C THR A 350 4.55 2.13 4.70
N GLY A 351 3.57 2.53 3.86
CA GLY A 351 2.63 1.67 3.09
C GLY A 351 1.39 2.44 2.55
N ASP A 352 0.58 2.08 1.52
CA ASP A 352 0.72 1.14 0.36
C ASP A 352 0.31 1.84 -1.05
N ASP A 353 0.66 1.54 -2.40
CA ASP A 353 0.28 1.80 -3.95
C ASP A 353 1.48 1.79 -4.97
N LEU A 354 1.27 1.18 -6.16
CA LEU A 354 1.09 1.89 -7.50
C LEU A 354 0.37 0.98 -8.54
N VAL A 355 -0.82 1.39 -9.01
CA VAL A 355 -1.57 0.66 -10.07
C VAL A 355 -0.83 0.54 -11.43
N ALA A 356 -0.03 1.54 -11.82
CA ALA A 356 0.67 1.52 -13.13
C ALA A 356 1.80 0.46 -13.21
N PHE A 357 2.22 -0.09 -12.08
CA PHE A 357 3.47 -0.85 -11.95
C PHE A 357 3.31 -2.35 -12.04
N THR A 358 2.22 -2.86 -11.45
CA THR A 358 1.84 -4.28 -11.49
C THR A 358 1.74 -4.85 -12.91
N ASN A 359 1.63 -3.99 -13.92
CA ASN A 359 1.48 -4.36 -15.33
C ASN A 359 2.76 -4.20 -16.18
N PHE A 360 3.71 -3.34 -15.80
CA PHE A 360 4.82 -2.93 -16.68
C PHE A 360 6.21 -2.89 -16.01
N SER A 361 6.36 -3.49 -14.82
CA SER A 361 7.64 -3.69 -14.14
C SER A 361 7.78 -5.17 -13.79
N TRP A 362 8.80 -5.84 -14.33
CA TRP A 362 9.03 -7.28 -14.17
C TRP A 362 10.38 -7.61 -13.54
N TYR A 363 11.38 -6.74 -13.65
CA TYR A 363 12.74 -6.99 -13.16
C TYR A 363 13.16 -6.09 -11.99
N LEU A 364 12.26 -5.26 -11.44
CA LEU A 364 12.46 -4.70 -10.11
C LEU A 364 12.53 -5.84 -9.07
N PRO A 365 13.63 -5.97 -8.29
CA PRO A 365 13.73 -7.01 -7.26
C PRO A 365 12.59 -6.91 -6.23
N SER A 366 11.77 -7.95 -6.13
CA SER A 366 10.58 -7.99 -5.24
C SER A 366 10.89 -7.99 -3.73
N LYS A 367 12.16 -7.85 -3.35
CA LYS A 367 12.67 -7.81 -1.98
C LYS A 367 13.42 -6.51 -1.66
N ASN A 368 13.21 -5.43 -2.43
CA ASN A 368 13.95 -4.17 -2.25
C ASN A 368 13.07 -3.01 -1.73
N GLU A 369 13.75 -1.96 -1.29
CA GLU A 369 13.14 -0.73 -0.79
C GLU A 369 12.29 -0.01 -1.86
N PHE A 370 12.58 -0.22 -3.15
CA PHE A 370 11.70 0.27 -4.22
C PHE A 370 10.38 -0.49 -4.20
N ALA A 371 10.38 -1.82 -4.07
CA ALA A 371 9.17 -2.61 -3.93
C ALA A 371 8.40 -2.20 -2.67
N TYR A 372 9.05 -1.76 -1.59
CA TYR A 372 8.38 -1.19 -0.41
C TYR A 372 7.80 0.22 -0.69
N SER A 373 8.53 1.13 -1.32
CA SER A 373 8.06 2.50 -1.66
C SER A 373 7.07 2.55 -2.83
N LEU A 374 7.16 1.60 -3.77
CA LEU A 374 6.11 1.19 -4.70
C LEU A 374 5.01 0.52 -3.93
N VAL A 375 5.30 -0.26 -2.91
CA VAL A 375 4.19 -0.82 -2.18
C VAL A 375 3.42 0.26 -1.46
N THR A 376 3.87 1.56 -1.30
CA THR A 376 3.54 2.70 -0.35
C THR A 376 2.51 3.87 -0.65
N PHE A 377 1.78 4.04 -1.79
CA PHE A 377 0.73 5.13 -1.94
C PHE A 377 -0.89 5.08 -2.17
N GLU A 378 -1.92 4.19 -2.46
CA GLU A 378 -2.48 2.77 -2.21
C GLU A 378 -3.12 2.68 -0.81
N VAL A 379 -2.69 1.89 0.18
CA VAL A 379 -3.15 2.14 1.56
C VAL A 379 -3.04 3.64 1.95
N ALA A 380 -2.26 4.50 1.27
CA ALA A 380 -2.53 5.95 1.31
C ALA A 380 -3.68 6.46 0.38
N MET A 381 -3.69 6.20 -0.93
CA MET A 381 -4.71 6.66 -1.90
C MET A 381 -6.08 5.99 -1.71
N GLU A 382 -6.15 4.69 -1.47
CA GLU A 382 -7.31 3.90 -1.02
C GLU A 382 -7.82 4.36 0.35
N TYR A 383 -6.94 4.68 1.31
CA TYR A 383 -7.39 5.33 2.56
C TYR A 383 -8.01 6.70 2.26
N ILE A 384 -7.42 7.50 1.37
CA ILE A 384 -8.02 8.75 0.88
C ILE A 384 -9.38 8.49 0.17
N LYS A 385 -9.49 7.47 -0.69
CA LYS A 385 -10.74 7.05 -1.35
C LYS A 385 -11.81 6.57 -0.35
N HIS A 386 -11.40 6.09 0.83
CA HIS A 386 -12.28 5.53 1.86
C HIS A 386 -12.31 6.32 3.18
N PHE A 387 -11.77 7.54 3.18
CA PHE A 387 -11.51 8.34 4.40
C PHE A 387 -12.76 8.48 5.29
N GLU A 388 -13.91 8.85 4.70
CA GLU A 388 -15.17 9.03 5.43
C GLU A 388 -15.77 7.72 5.97
N LYS A 389 -15.45 6.58 5.34
CA LYS A 389 -15.87 5.26 5.83
C LYS A 389 -15.06 4.83 7.05
N ALA A 390 -13.79 5.22 7.12
CA ALA A 390 -12.94 5.01 8.30
C ALA A 390 -13.25 6.02 9.42
N ASN A 391 -13.34 7.30 9.07
CA ASN A 391 -13.37 8.42 10.02
C ASN A 391 -14.78 9.02 10.21
N LYS A 392 -15.82 8.17 10.24
CA LYS A 392 -17.23 8.60 10.37
C LYS A 392 -17.46 9.59 11.51
N ASN A 393 -16.78 9.40 12.65
CA ASN A 393 -16.93 10.25 13.82
C ASN A 393 -16.52 11.71 13.54
N ILE A 394 -15.47 11.93 12.76
CA ILE A 394 -14.98 13.28 12.41
C ILE A 394 -16.00 14.00 11.51
N VAL A 395 -16.57 13.28 10.53
CA VAL A 395 -17.55 13.82 9.58
C VAL A 395 -18.86 14.22 10.29
N MET A 396 -19.34 13.37 11.20
CA MET A 396 -20.59 13.60 11.95
C MET A 396 -20.56 14.87 12.81
N ASP A 397 -19.42 15.21 13.41
CA ASP A 397 -19.31 16.42 14.23
C ASP A 397 -19.24 17.70 13.37
N ASP A 398 -18.67 17.63 12.18
CA ASP A 398 -18.63 18.75 11.23
C ASP A 398 -20.04 19.06 10.66
N GLU A 399 -20.81 18.03 10.29
CA GLU A 399 -22.22 18.17 9.91
C GLU A 399 -23.07 18.74 11.07
N ARG A 400 -22.79 18.34 12.31
CA ARG A 400 -23.43 18.90 13.52
C ARG A 400 -23.12 20.37 13.72
N ASN A 401 -21.85 20.75 13.57
CA ASN A 401 -21.41 22.15 13.73
C ASN A 401 -22.00 23.05 12.64
N GLN A 402 -22.11 22.55 11.40
CA GLN A 402 -22.79 23.27 10.32
C GLN A 402 -24.31 23.40 10.57
N PHE A 403 -24.97 22.35 11.08
CA PHE A 403 -26.38 22.42 11.47
C PHE A 403 -26.60 23.50 12.53
N TYR A 404 -25.83 23.49 13.62
CA TYR A 404 -25.93 24.52 14.66
C TYR A 404 -25.59 25.92 14.14
N GLN A 405 -24.58 26.08 13.28
CA GLN A 405 -24.29 27.40 12.68
C GLN A 405 -25.44 27.90 11.80
N SER A 406 -26.10 27.02 11.02
CA SER A 406 -27.29 27.41 10.27
C SER A 406 -28.48 27.80 11.16
N GLU A 407 -28.61 27.15 12.32
CA GLU A 407 -29.67 27.42 13.30
C GLU A 407 -29.47 28.79 13.99
N TYR A 408 -28.22 29.26 14.12
CA TYR A 408 -27.88 30.60 14.61
C TYR A 408 -27.82 31.69 13.52
N GLU A 409 -27.65 31.36 12.24
CA GLU A 409 -27.78 32.32 11.12
C GLU A 409 -29.22 32.47 10.58
N THR A 410 -30.16 31.64 11.03
CA THR A 410 -31.59 31.96 10.87
C THR A 410 -31.92 33.28 11.56
N ARG A 411 -32.16 34.31 10.73
CA ARG A 411 -32.72 35.61 11.13
C ARG A 411 -33.89 35.41 12.10
N PRO A 412 -34.12 36.32 13.07
CA PRO A 412 -35.27 36.24 13.96
C PRO A 412 -36.54 36.10 13.11
N ALA A 413 -37.33 35.07 13.40
CA ALA A 413 -38.49 34.72 12.60
C ALA A 413 -39.50 35.87 12.64
N ILE A 414 -39.54 36.65 11.56
CA ILE A 414 -40.66 37.55 11.24
C ILE A 414 -41.90 36.68 11.31
N SER A 415 -42.85 37.05 12.16
CA SER A 415 -43.97 36.20 12.49
C SER A 415 -44.77 35.89 11.24
N GLN A 416 -45.37 34.71 11.18
CA GLN A 416 -46.38 34.41 10.15
C GLN A 416 -47.55 35.40 10.20
N PHE A 417 -47.73 36.06 11.36
CA PHE A 417 -48.64 37.17 11.58
C PHE A 417 -48.15 38.49 10.94
N ASP A 418 -46.85 38.76 10.93
CA ASP A 418 -46.28 40.02 10.41
C ASP A 418 -46.35 40.06 8.87
N SER A 419 -46.09 38.94 8.20
CA SER A 419 -46.28 38.84 6.74
C SER A 419 -47.75 38.92 6.33
N GLN A 420 -48.68 38.47 7.19
CA GLN A 420 -50.10 38.73 7.00
C GLN A 420 -50.44 40.22 7.22
N LEU A 421 -49.84 40.87 8.23
CA LEU A 421 -50.02 42.30 8.51
C LEU A 421 -49.50 43.18 7.36
N GLU A 422 -48.37 42.81 6.75
CA GLU A 422 -47.80 43.51 5.60
C GLU A 422 -48.67 43.33 4.34
N ASN A 423 -49.16 42.11 4.05
CA ASN A 423 -50.13 41.89 2.97
C ASN A 423 -51.46 42.65 3.18
N ILE A 424 -51.97 42.70 4.42
CA ILE A 424 -53.15 43.52 4.76
C ILE A 424 -52.85 45.02 4.55
N THR A 425 -51.65 45.47 4.88
CA THR A 425 -51.21 46.86 4.68
C THR A 425 -51.08 47.21 3.20
N GLU A 426 -50.58 46.29 2.36
CA GLU A 426 -50.56 46.42 0.90
C GLU A 426 -51.98 46.54 0.32
N MET A 427 -52.91 45.67 0.72
CA MET A 427 -54.33 45.77 0.30
C MET A 427 -54.98 47.09 0.74
N ILE A 428 -54.66 47.60 1.94
CA ILE A 428 -55.18 48.88 2.46
C ILE A 428 -54.57 50.10 1.75
N LYS A 429 -53.39 49.97 1.13
CA LYS A 429 -52.87 50.98 0.19
C LYS A 429 -53.59 50.87 -1.16
N ALA A 430 -53.57 49.69 -1.79
CA ALA A 430 -54.14 49.48 -3.13
C ALA A 430 -55.63 49.84 -3.23
N SER A 431 -56.41 49.65 -2.16
CA SER A 431 -57.83 50.03 -2.10
C SER A 431 -58.10 51.54 -1.94
N LYS A 432 -57.08 52.37 -1.70
CA LYS A 432 -57.21 53.84 -1.65
C LYS A 432 -56.99 54.52 -3.01
N ASP A 433 -56.29 53.85 -3.93
CA ASP A 433 -55.90 54.41 -5.23
C ASP A 433 -56.89 54.07 -6.37
N LEU A 434 -58.14 53.68 -6.03
CA LEU A 434 -59.20 53.37 -6.99
C LEU A 434 -60.04 54.64 -7.34
N PRO A 435 -59.94 55.19 -8.57
CA PRO A 435 -60.72 56.36 -8.98
C PRO A 435 -62.17 56.00 -9.32
N SER A 436 -63.11 56.88 -8.98
CA SER A 436 -64.55 56.67 -9.10
C SER A 436 -65.14 57.10 -10.46
N HIS A 437 -64.92 56.30 -11.50
CA HIS A 437 -65.69 56.33 -12.75
C HIS A 437 -66.15 54.90 -13.11
N ALA A 438 -67.43 54.56 -13.35
CA ALA A 438 -68.55 55.18 -14.07
C ALA A 438 -68.63 54.75 -15.56
N ASN A 439 -69.54 53.80 -15.83
CA ASN A 439 -69.82 53.14 -17.12
C ASN A 439 -68.64 52.28 -17.66
N ASP A 440 -68.83 51.27 -18.52
CA ASP A 440 -70.00 50.87 -19.31
C ASP A 440 -70.22 49.32 -19.23
N SER A 441 -70.82 48.71 -20.26
CA SER A 441 -71.55 47.45 -20.19
C SER A 441 -70.89 46.24 -20.89
N ARG A 442 -71.43 45.05 -20.56
CA ARG A 442 -71.39 43.73 -21.26
C ARG A 442 -70.34 42.67 -20.88
N THR A 443 -70.91 41.50 -20.54
CA THR A 443 -70.38 40.12 -20.69
C THR A 443 -69.46 39.56 -19.59
N GLN A 444 -70.04 39.16 -18.46
CA GLN A 444 -69.45 38.14 -17.58
C GLN A 444 -69.97 36.74 -17.94
N LYS A 445 -69.06 35.78 -18.16
CA LYS A 445 -69.24 34.33 -17.94
C LYS A 445 -67.94 33.57 -18.28
N SER A 446 -67.17 33.16 -17.27
CA SER A 446 -66.17 32.06 -17.39
C SER A 446 -65.55 31.62 -16.06
N GLU A 447 -65.34 32.54 -15.11
CA GLU A 447 -64.33 32.36 -14.06
C GLU A 447 -64.82 31.71 -12.75
N GLU A 448 -66.13 31.51 -12.56
CA GLU A 448 -66.67 30.90 -11.33
C GLU A 448 -66.68 29.36 -11.33
N GLU A 449 -66.50 28.70 -12.49
CA GLU A 449 -66.54 27.23 -12.57
C GLU A 449 -65.17 26.58 -12.24
N GLU A 450 -64.04 27.16 -12.65
CA GLU A 450 -62.71 26.57 -12.41
C GLU A 450 -62.31 26.51 -10.93
N LEU A 451 -62.75 27.48 -10.12
CA LEU A 451 -62.42 27.54 -8.69
C LEU A 451 -63.11 26.43 -7.88
N GLY A 452 -64.27 25.94 -8.35
CA GLY A 452 -65.01 24.85 -7.70
C GLY A 452 -64.34 23.48 -7.83
N GLU A 453 -63.79 23.18 -9.01
CA GLU A 453 -63.21 21.87 -9.30
C GLU A 453 -61.85 21.64 -8.60
N PHE A 454 -61.07 22.72 -8.42
CA PHE A 454 -59.83 22.69 -7.65
C PHE A 454 -60.06 22.31 -6.18
N LEU A 455 -61.04 22.94 -5.52
CA LEU A 455 -61.35 22.68 -4.11
C LEU A 455 -61.95 21.28 -3.89
N ALA A 456 -62.75 20.78 -4.84
CA ALA A 456 -63.28 19.41 -4.80
C ALA A 456 -62.19 18.32 -4.84
N THR A 457 -61.02 18.63 -5.43
CA THR A 457 -59.90 17.69 -5.57
C THR A 457 -59.09 17.53 -4.28
N LEU A 458 -58.92 18.61 -3.51
CA LEU A 458 -58.19 18.59 -2.23
C LEU A 458 -58.88 17.77 -1.14
N SER A 459 -60.21 17.67 -1.17
CA SER A 459 -61.03 16.92 -0.20
C SER A 459 -60.80 15.38 -0.21
N LYS A 460 -60.18 14.83 -1.26
CA LYS A 460 -60.15 13.37 -1.52
C LYS A 460 -58.84 12.63 -1.17
N ARG A 461 -57.90 13.26 -0.44
CA ARG A 461 -56.62 12.62 -0.07
C ARG A 461 -56.33 12.69 1.43
N GLN A 462 -56.94 11.79 2.20
CA GLN A 462 -56.52 11.50 3.58
C GLN A 462 -56.74 10.01 3.94
N TYR A 463 -55.82 9.48 4.74
CA TYR A 463 -55.82 8.15 5.38
C TYR A 463 -55.95 6.89 4.51
N ILE A 464 -54.82 6.24 4.27
CA ILE A 464 -54.70 4.77 4.40
C ILE A 464 -53.56 4.49 5.39
N VAL A 465 -53.88 3.81 6.50
CA VAL A 465 -52.91 3.30 7.47
C VAL A 465 -52.87 1.78 7.31
N GLY A 466 -51.70 1.24 6.97
CA GLY A 466 -51.49 -0.21 6.81
C GLY A 466 -50.94 -0.85 8.08
N THR A 467 -51.62 -1.86 8.62
CA THR A 467 -51.17 -2.61 9.80
C THR A 467 -51.27 -4.12 9.59
N GLY A 468 -50.21 -4.85 9.94
CA GLY A 468 -50.15 -6.31 9.92
C GLY A 468 -49.45 -6.89 8.68
N LYS A 469 -48.94 -8.13 8.75
CA LYS A 469 -48.86 -9.05 9.90
C LYS A 469 -47.71 -10.06 9.70
N GLN A 470 -47.43 -10.86 10.73
CA GLN A 470 -46.51 -12.00 10.65
C GLN A 470 -47.15 -13.16 9.89
N ASP A 471 -46.31 -13.92 9.18
CA ASP A 471 -46.17 -15.38 9.28
C ASP A 471 -44.66 -15.71 9.16
#